data_AF-A0A200IZE9-F1
#
_entry.id   AF-A0A200IZE9-F1
#
_cell.length_a   1.000
_cell.length_b   1.000
_cell.length_c   1.000
_cell.angle_alpha   90.00
_cell.angle_beta   90.00
_cell.angle_gamma   90.00
#
_symmetry.space_group_name_H-M   'P 1'
#
loop_
_entity.id
_entity.type
_entity.pdbx_description
1 polymer ?
#
loop_
_entity_poly.entity_id
_entity_poly.type
_entity_poly.pdbx_seq_one_letter_code
_entity_poly.pdbx_strand_id
1 'polypeptide(L)'
;MKKISLLLLGVSFSLSLIGGTTTAKATEKITTEPYGEIQSVDILSSNDSEINEAFVPKERAALSAGVTYRTHVQDIGWQGWKSNAQVSGTSGQKKRLEAIQLKVQNSPYSGDIEYRTHVQDIGWQTWKKNGQSSGTSGQKKRLEAIQIKLTGQLGQVYDVFYRVHAQEFGWMGWEKGGIPSGTSKYSYRLEAIEVKLVPKKSYTRIDYMGKMSYRDNRTFTGEINYQSVGVPKSMLSNSLKLFKDAKSINAYIERELKDVNRKAIACQTYVIKKGLTTVGYTAEFYFPY
;
A
#
# COMPACT_ATOMS: atom_id res chain seq x y z
N MET A 1 19.87 -21.07 -3.33
CA MET A 1 19.26 -21.02 -1.98
C MET A 1 20.20 -20.28 -1.05
N LYS A 2 19.92 -19.01 -0.75
CA LYS A 2 20.61 -18.23 0.30
C LYS A 2 19.54 -17.85 1.32
N LYS A 3 19.68 -18.30 2.58
CA LYS A 3 18.87 -17.79 3.70
C LYS A 3 19.24 -16.32 3.89
N ILE A 4 18.30 -15.42 3.68
CA ILE A 4 18.53 -13.97 3.86
C ILE A 4 18.13 -13.64 5.30
N SER A 5 19.13 -13.32 6.13
CA SER A 5 18.92 -12.80 7.48
C SER A 5 18.62 -11.30 7.38
N LEU A 6 17.40 -10.90 7.70
CA LEU A 6 16.95 -9.52 7.66
C LEU A 6 17.12 -8.90 9.06
N LEU A 7 18.20 -8.14 9.28
CA LEU A 7 18.36 -7.35 10.51
C LEU A 7 17.47 -6.10 10.41
N LEU A 8 16.36 -6.05 11.14
CA LEU A 8 15.59 -4.82 11.36
C LEU A 8 15.93 -4.23 12.73
N LEU A 9 16.44 -2.99 12.73
CA LEU A 9 16.58 -2.18 13.95
C LEU A 9 15.19 -1.84 14.50
N GLY A 10 14.85 -2.36 15.68
CA GLY A 10 13.65 -1.98 16.42
C GLY A 10 13.72 -0.53 16.89
N VAL A 11 12.79 0.31 16.43
CA VAL A 11 12.69 1.70 16.89
C VAL A 11 11.96 1.71 18.23
N SER A 12 12.68 1.95 19.32
CA SER A 12 12.11 2.17 20.65
C SER A 12 11.90 3.67 20.87
N PHE A 13 10.64 4.12 20.93
CA PHE A 13 10.31 5.49 21.31
C PHE A 13 10.05 5.58 22.82
N SER A 14 11.00 6.15 23.57
CA SER A 14 10.80 6.56 24.96
C SER A 14 10.72 8.08 25.06
N LEU A 15 9.60 8.60 25.58
CA LEU A 15 9.41 10.01 25.88
C LEU A 15 9.50 10.20 27.41
N SER A 16 10.45 11.00 27.89
CA SER A 16 10.55 11.44 29.29
C SER A 16 9.64 12.63 29.56
N LEU A 17 8.98 12.64 30.72
CA LEU A 17 8.21 13.79 31.22
C LEU A 17 8.87 14.36 32.48
N ILE A 18 8.99 15.70 32.53
CA ILE A 18 9.36 16.49 33.71
C ILE A 18 8.09 16.74 34.55
N GLY A 19 8.23 16.66 35.88
CA GLY A 19 7.14 16.53 36.84
C GLY A 19 6.32 17.78 37.15
N GLY A 20 5.10 17.51 37.65
CA GLY A 20 4.19 18.45 38.27
C GLY A 20 3.01 17.67 38.88
N THR A 21 2.81 17.79 40.19
CA THR A 21 1.84 17.02 40.97
C THR A 21 0.42 17.57 40.81
N THR A 22 -0.44 16.81 40.16
CA THR A 22 -1.90 16.90 40.31
C THR A 22 -2.46 15.48 40.34
N THR A 23 -3.47 15.22 41.17
CA THR A 23 -4.23 13.98 41.26
C THR A 23 -4.98 13.71 39.95
N ALA A 24 -4.24 13.33 38.92
CA ALA A 24 -4.79 12.72 37.72
C ALA A 24 -5.08 11.26 38.05
N LYS A 25 -6.27 10.75 37.67
CA LYS A 25 -6.40 9.32 37.36
C LYS A 25 -5.25 9.01 36.40
N ALA A 26 -4.21 8.32 36.88
CA ALA A 26 -3.08 7.94 36.07
C ALA A 26 -3.66 7.14 34.90
N THR A 27 -3.70 7.78 33.73
CA THR A 27 -4.20 7.14 32.52
C THR A 27 -3.16 6.09 32.21
N GLU A 28 -3.48 4.82 32.48
CA GLU A 28 -2.56 3.72 32.23
C GLU A 28 -2.05 3.81 30.79
N LYS A 29 -0.74 3.94 30.65
CA LYS A 29 -0.07 4.10 29.36
C LYS A 29 -0.31 2.84 28.53
N ILE A 30 -0.65 3.06 27.25
CA ILE A 30 -0.76 1.97 26.28
C ILE A 30 0.61 1.74 25.66
N THR A 31 1.04 0.48 25.61
CA THR A 31 2.32 0.05 25.05
C THR A 31 2.13 -1.09 24.06
N THR A 32 3.12 -1.28 23.19
CA THR A 32 3.18 -2.39 22.23
C THR A 32 4.47 -3.16 22.44
N GLU A 33 4.38 -4.49 22.48
CA GLU A 33 5.54 -5.38 22.64
C GLU A 33 5.51 -6.45 21.53
N PRO A 34 6.65 -6.84 20.94
CA PRO A 34 6.69 -7.97 20.02
C PRO A 34 6.13 -9.24 20.65
N TYR A 35 5.36 -9.99 19.89
CA TYR A 35 4.72 -11.23 20.32
C TYR A 35 5.02 -12.35 19.32
N GLY A 36 5.68 -13.41 19.75
CA GLY A 36 6.09 -14.51 18.88
C GLY A 36 7.24 -14.16 17.93
N GLU A 37 7.65 -15.15 17.13
CA GLU A 37 8.72 -14.99 16.13
C GLU A 37 8.20 -14.31 14.85
N ILE A 38 9.09 -13.60 14.17
CA ILE A 38 8.83 -13.05 12.84
C ILE A 38 8.51 -14.20 11.89
N GLN A 39 7.36 -14.13 11.23
CA GLN A 39 6.98 -15.10 10.20
C GLN A 39 7.45 -14.59 8.85
N SER A 40 8.21 -15.40 8.10
CA SER A 40 8.67 -15.10 6.74
C SER A 40 8.28 -16.22 5.78
N VAL A 41 7.99 -15.87 4.52
CA VAL A 41 7.66 -16.85 3.47
C VAL A 41 8.83 -17.00 2.51
N ASP A 42 9.18 -18.24 2.15
CA ASP A 42 10.14 -18.53 1.08
C ASP A 42 9.52 -18.17 -0.29
N ILE A 43 10.09 -17.16 -0.95
CA ILE A 43 9.54 -16.61 -2.20
C ILE A 43 10.14 -17.38 -3.39
N LEU A 44 9.47 -18.43 -3.92
CA LEU A 44 9.68 -18.88 -5.30
C LEU A 44 8.46 -19.60 -5.94
N SER A 45 8.30 -19.28 -7.24
CA SER A 45 7.40 -19.78 -8.30
C SER A 45 5.90 -19.53 -8.18
N SER A 46 5.41 -18.49 -8.88
CA SER A 46 4.02 -18.40 -9.31
C SER A 46 3.94 -18.52 -10.84
N ASN A 47 3.43 -19.65 -11.33
CA ASN A 47 2.80 -19.75 -12.64
C ASN A 47 1.36 -19.23 -12.49
N ASP A 48 1.02 -18.11 -13.12
CA ASP A 48 -0.37 -17.65 -13.20
C ASP A 48 -0.70 -17.27 -14.64
N SER A 49 -1.61 -18.03 -15.25
CA SER A 49 -2.26 -17.74 -16.52
C SER A 49 -3.39 -16.73 -16.32
N GLU A 50 -3.45 -15.72 -17.19
CA GLU A 50 -4.44 -14.64 -17.20
C GLU A 50 -5.83 -15.13 -17.62
N ILE A 51 -6.88 -14.61 -16.95
CA ILE A 51 -8.27 -14.63 -17.42
C ILE A 51 -8.68 -13.19 -17.67
N ASN A 52 -9.11 -12.92 -18.91
CA ASN A 52 -9.68 -11.65 -19.36
C ASN A 52 -11.20 -11.68 -19.17
N GLU A 53 -11.76 -10.68 -18.50
CA GLU A 53 -13.20 -10.40 -18.62
C GLU A 53 -13.46 -8.89 -18.60
N ALA A 54 -14.30 -8.45 -19.53
CA ALA A 54 -14.60 -7.06 -19.81
C ALA A 54 -15.66 -6.52 -18.84
N PHE A 55 -15.32 -5.47 -18.09
CA PHE A 55 -16.28 -4.75 -17.26
C PHE A 55 -16.95 -3.64 -18.07
N VAL A 56 -18.28 -3.70 -18.22
CA VAL A 56 -19.10 -2.62 -18.75
C VAL A 56 -19.79 -1.89 -17.58
N PRO A 57 -19.47 -0.61 -17.30
CA PRO A 57 -20.31 0.20 -16.44
C PRO A 57 -21.34 0.99 -17.27
N LYS A 58 -22.62 0.69 -17.04
CA LYS A 58 -23.75 1.48 -17.50
C LYS A 58 -23.94 2.71 -16.60
N GLU A 59 -23.53 3.86 -17.14
CA GLU A 59 -24.19 5.16 -17.12
C GLU A 59 -24.73 5.73 -15.78
N ARG A 60 -23.89 6.52 -15.11
CA ARG A 60 -24.25 7.83 -14.56
C ARG A 60 -23.10 8.81 -14.83
N ALA A 61 -23.12 9.45 -15.99
CA ALA A 61 -22.14 10.46 -16.36
C ALA A 61 -22.72 11.86 -16.15
N ALA A 62 -22.10 12.63 -15.25
CA ALA A 62 -21.97 14.08 -15.34
C ALA A 62 -20.85 14.52 -14.37
N LEU A 63 -19.65 14.73 -14.92
CA LEU A 63 -18.40 15.18 -14.25
C LEU A 63 -17.75 14.19 -13.25
N SER A 64 -17.46 12.96 -13.68
CA SER A 64 -16.54 12.10 -12.92
C SER A 64 -15.10 12.49 -13.26
N ALA A 65 -14.37 12.99 -12.25
CA ALA A 65 -12.95 13.25 -12.39
C ALA A 65 -12.24 11.95 -12.80
N GLY A 66 -11.45 12.01 -13.87
CA GLY A 66 -10.66 10.88 -14.37
C GLY A 66 -9.17 11.11 -14.11
N VAL A 67 -8.42 10.05 -13.81
CA VAL A 67 -6.96 10.09 -13.87
C VAL A 67 -6.48 9.62 -15.24
N THR A 68 -5.56 10.38 -15.82
CA THR A 68 -4.78 9.95 -16.98
C THR A 68 -3.32 9.87 -16.62
N TYR A 69 -2.65 8.86 -17.15
CA TYR A 69 -1.26 8.57 -16.83
C TYR A 69 -0.54 7.91 -18.00
N ARG A 70 0.77 8.05 -18.04
CA ARG A 70 1.63 7.35 -18.97
C ARG A 70 2.99 7.08 -18.36
N THR A 71 3.67 6.08 -18.87
CA THR A 71 5.01 5.69 -18.45
C THR A 71 6.01 5.82 -19.60
N HIS A 72 7.27 6.02 -19.23
CA HIS A 72 8.42 5.87 -20.09
C HIS A 72 8.99 4.47 -19.89
N VAL A 73 9.00 3.66 -20.95
CA VAL A 73 9.43 2.26 -20.91
C VAL A 73 10.77 2.12 -21.62
N GLN A 74 11.65 1.30 -21.06
CA GLN A 74 12.94 0.96 -21.66
C GLN A 74 12.79 0.55 -23.14
N ASP A 75 13.66 1.13 -23.98
CA ASP A 75 13.76 0.92 -25.44
C ASP A 75 12.49 1.29 -26.24
N ILE A 76 11.45 1.82 -25.59
CA ILE A 76 10.18 2.22 -26.22
C ILE A 76 9.97 3.73 -26.06
N GLY A 77 10.37 4.30 -24.92
CA GLY A 77 10.15 5.69 -24.59
C GLY A 77 8.78 5.95 -23.95
N TRP A 78 8.29 7.18 -24.07
CA TRP A 78 6.97 7.57 -23.57
C TRP A 78 5.86 6.88 -24.37
N GLN A 79 5.04 6.09 -23.69
CA GLN A 79 3.84 5.50 -24.28
C GLN A 79 2.67 6.50 -24.29
N GLY A 80 1.59 6.13 -24.99
CA GLY A 80 0.35 6.90 -25.02
C GLY A 80 -0.31 7.02 -23.64
N TRP A 81 -1.09 8.09 -23.45
CA TRP A 81 -1.87 8.31 -22.23
C TRP A 81 -2.93 7.22 -22.06
N LYS A 82 -3.02 6.71 -20.85
CA LYS A 82 -3.99 5.72 -20.37
C LYS A 82 -4.92 6.38 -19.37
N SER A 83 -6.16 5.92 -19.34
CA SER A 83 -7.19 6.40 -18.42
C SER A 83 -7.38 5.42 -17.26
N ASN A 84 -8.30 5.74 -16.34
CA ASN A 84 -8.64 4.92 -15.17
C ASN A 84 -8.54 3.40 -15.42
N ALA A 85 -7.75 2.73 -14.59
CA ALA A 85 -7.54 1.28 -14.57
C ALA A 85 -6.98 0.63 -15.85
N GLN A 86 -6.60 1.41 -16.88
CA GLN A 86 -5.92 0.87 -18.06
C GLN A 86 -4.42 0.69 -17.83
N VAL A 87 -3.88 -0.48 -18.18
CA VAL A 87 -2.43 -0.76 -18.05
C VAL A 87 -1.58 0.25 -18.81
N SER A 88 -0.61 0.86 -18.11
CA SER A 88 0.49 1.66 -18.69
C SER A 88 1.83 0.99 -18.38
N GLY A 89 2.67 0.78 -19.39
CA GLY A 89 3.87 -0.05 -19.31
C GLY A 89 3.74 -1.36 -20.10
N THR A 90 4.51 -2.35 -19.69
CA THR A 90 4.52 -3.70 -20.27
C THR A 90 4.48 -4.75 -19.15
N SER A 91 3.61 -5.75 -19.25
CA SER A 91 3.58 -6.87 -18.30
C SER A 91 4.28 -8.08 -18.93
N GLY A 92 5.19 -8.74 -18.21
CA GLY A 92 5.84 -9.99 -18.65
C GLY A 92 6.88 -9.85 -19.77
N GLN A 93 7.10 -8.65 -20.30
CA GLN A 93 8.07 -8.39 -21.39
C GLN A 93 9.49 -8.07 -20.89
N LYS A 94 9.71 -8.12 -19.57
CA LYS A 94 11.01 -7.85 -18.93
C LYS A 94 11.58 -6.45 -19.19
N LYS A 95 10.73 -5.46 -19.48
CA LYS A 95 11.13 -4.05 -19.70
C LYS A 95 10.83 -3.21 -18.47
N ARG A 96 11.81 -2.42 -18.01
CA ARG A 96 11.65 -1.51 -16.87
C ARG A 96 10.84 -0.27 -17.26
N LEU A 97 10.06 0.23 -16.32
CA LEU A 97 9.65 1.63 -16.30
C LEU A 97 10.84 2.49 -15.88
N GLU A 98 10.97 3.67 -16.47
CA GLU A 98 12.03 4.64 -16.15
C GLU A 98 11.46 5.97 -15.62
N ALA A 99 10.26 6.36 -16.09
CA ALA A 99 9.55 7.55 -15.62
C ALA A 99 8.03 7.40 -15.75
N ILE A 100 7.30 8.29 -15.07
CA ILE A 100 5.84 8.35 -15.07
C ILE A 100 5.32 9.80 -15.03
N GLN A 101 4.16 10.01 -15.65
CA GLN A 101 3.36 11.23 -15.55
C GLN A 101 1.91 10.88 -15.22
N LEU A 102 1.29 11.63 -14.32
CA LEU A 102 -0.12 11.48 -13.95
C LEU A 102 -0.79 12.85 -13.85
N LYS A 103 -2.04 12.95 -14.29
CA LYS A 103 -2.87 14.15 -14.12
C LYS A 103 -4.33 13.78 -13.97
N VAL A 104 -5.07 14.62 -13.26
CA VAL A 104 -6.54 14.50 -13.18
C VAL A 104 -7.16 15.39 -14.24
N GLN A 105 -8.22 14.89 -14.89
CA GLN A 105 -8.99 15.58 -15.91
C GLN A 105 -10.46 15.65 -15.49
N ASN A 106 -11.17 16.65 -15.99
CA ASN A 106 -12.62 16.81 -15.82
C ASN A 106 -13.08 16.84 -14.34
N SER A 107 -12.24 17.37 -13.45
CA SER A 107 -12.55 17.55 -12.03
C SER A 107 -13.01 18.99 -11.76
N PRO A 108 -14.20 19.21 -11.18
CA PRO A 108 -14.60 20.52 -10.66
C PRO A 108 -13.96 20.85 -9.31
N TYR A 109 -13.27 19.88 -8.68
CA TYR A 109 -12.68 20.02 -7.36
C TYR A 109 -11.24 20.53 -7.43
N SER A 110 -10.90 21.47 -6.56
CA SER A 110 -9.52 21.94 -6.39
C SER A 110 -8.62 20.89 -5.75
N GLY A 111 -7.31 21.00 -5.97
CA GLY A 111 -6.29 20.08 -5.45
C GLY A 111 -5.51 19.38 -6.55
N ASP A 112 -4.47 18.65 -6.14
CA ASP A 112 -3.49 18.05 -7.04
C ASP A 112 -3.49 16.52 -6.90
N ILE A 113 -3.09 15.84 -7.97
CA ILE A 113 -2.51 14.49 -7.85
C ILE A 113 -1.01 14.63 -7.71
N GLU A 114 -0.49 14.23 -6.55
CA GLU A 114 0.93 14.23 -6.25
C GLU A 114 1.48 12.81 -6.30
N TYR A 115 2.67 12.64 -6.86
CA TYR A 115 3.33 11.35 -6.97
C TYR A 115 4.84 11.50 -6.91
N ARG A 116 5.50 10.44 -6.44
CA ARG A 116 6.95 10.29 -6.48
C ARG A 116 7.32 8.86 -6.75
N THR A 117 8.53 8.66 -7.25
CA THR A 117 9.08 7.34 -7.59
C THR A 117 10.38 7.08 -6.84
N HIS A 118 10.60 5.82 -6.47
CA HIS A 118 11.90 5.31 -6.05
C HIS A 118 12.66 4.86 -7.29
N VAL A 119 13.83 5.45 -7.53
CA VAL A 119 14.66 5.20 -8.71
C VAL A 119 15.94 4.51 -8.29
N GLN A 120 16.37 3.52 -9.07
CA GLN A 120 17.63 2.80 -8.85
C GLN A 120 18.83 3.75 -8.61
N ASP A 121 19.59 3.45 -7.55
CA ASP A 121 20.75 4.20 -7.04
C ASP A 121 20.51 5.68 -6.70
N ILE A 122 19.27 6.15 -6.74
CA ILE A 122 18.87 7.52 -6.38
C ILE A 122 17.95 7.50 -5.16
N GLY A 123 17.10 6.49 -5.06
CA GLY A 123 16.09 6.36 -4.04
C GLY A 123 14.85 7.20 -4.35
N TRP A 124 14.16 7.61 -3.28
CA TRP A 124 12.95 8.42 -3.38
C TRP A 124 13.23 9.84 -3.88
N GLN A 125 12.62 10.19 -5.01
CA GLN A 125 12.66 11.56 -5.52
C GLN A 125 11.63 12.46 -4.83
N THR A 126 11.80 13.78 -5.02
CA THR A 126 10.84 14.80 -4.59
C THR A 126 9.47 14.57 -5.23
N TRP A 127 8.40 14.93 -4.51
CA TRP A 127 7.04 14.92 -5.05
C TRP A 127 6.91 15.77 -6.33
N LYS A 128 6.23 15.20 -7.31
CA LYS A 128 5.82 15.81 -8.58
C LYS A 128 4.30 15.85 -8.63
N LYS A 129 3.75 16.70 -9.48
CA LYS A 129 2.30 16.84 -9.60
C LYS A 129 1.85 17.10 -11.02
N ASN A 130 0.60 16.72 -11.30
CA ASN A 130 -0.19 17.13 -12.48
C ASN A 130 0.61 17.18 -13.80
N GLY A 131 1.10 16.03 -14.25
CA GLY A 131 1.77 15.88 -15.54
C GLY A 131 3.27 16.13 -15.50
N GLN A 132 3.84 16.58 -14.39
CA GLN A 132 5.29 16.65 -14.22
C GLN A 132 5.93 15.25 -14.27
N SER A 133 7.14 15.12 -14.83
CA SER A 133 7.80 13.82 -14.87
C SER A 133 8.40 13.45 -13.52
N SER A 134 8.11 12.23 -13.04
CA SER A 134 8.80 11.58 -11.92
C SER A 134 9.56 10.37 -12.46
N GLY A 135 10.81 10.18 -12.04
CA GLY A 135 11.73 9.20 -12.59
C GLY A 135 12.85 9.83 -13.41
N THR A 136 13.41 9.05 -14.34
CA THR A 136 14.46 9.50 -15.27
C THR A 136 14.12 9.03 -16.69
N SER A 137 14.57 9.75 -17.71
CA SER A 137 14.49 9.33 -19.11
C SER A 137 15.88 9.40 -19.72
N GLY A 138 16.26 8.38 -20.49
CA GLY A 138 17.58 8.28 -21.13
C GLY A 138 18.74 7.90 -20.20
N GLN A 139 18.51 7.81 -18.89
CA GLN A 139 19.56 7.46 -17.91
C GLN A 139 19.67 5.95 -17.61
N LYS A 140 18.82 5.14 -18.26
CA LYS A 140 18.78 3.67 -18.10
C LYS A 140 18.53 3.18 -16.67
N LYS A 141 17.92 4.01 -15.81
CA LYS A 141 17.59 3.66 -14.41
C LYS A 141 16.14 3.20 -14.31
N ARG A 142 15.92 2.08 -13.60
CA ARG A 142 14.58 1.53 -13.35
C ARG A 142 13.86 2.31 -12.24
N LEU A 143 12.55 2.40 -12.36
CA LEU A 143 11.68 2.61 -11.21
C LEU A 143 11.59 1.30 -10.43
N GLU A 144 11.67 1.37 -9.11
CA GLU A 144 11.52 0.23 -8.22
C GLU A 144 10.20 0.31 -7.45
N ALA A 145 9.66 1.53 -7.33
CA ALA A 145 8.52 1.79 -6.48
C ALA A 145 7.87 3.16 -6.73
N ILE A 146 6.60 3.32 -6.37
CA ILE A 146 5.83 4.55 -6.55
C ILE A 146 4.93 4.84 -5.34
N GLN A 147 4.69 6.12 -5.06
CA GLN A 147 3.69 6.57 -4.09
C GLN A 147 2.88 7.71 -4.72
N ILE A 148 1.55 7.64 -4.59
CA ILE A 148 0.60 8.59 -5.18
C ILE A 148 -0.36 9.05 -4.10
N LYS A 149 -0.71 10.34 -4.04
CA LYS A 149 -1.72 10.88 -3.13
C LYS A 149 -2.49 12.02 -3.79
N LEU A 150 -3.65 12.35 -3.22
CA LEU A 150 -4.48 13.47 -3.64
C LEU A 150 -4.45 14.56 -2.56
N THR A 151 -4.56 15.82 -2.97
CA THR A 151 -4.62 16.97 -2.07
C THR A 151 -5.91 17.78 -2.29
N GLY A 152 -6.14 18.79 -1.44
CA GLY A 152 -7.28 19.71 -1.59
C GLY A 152 -8.65 19.03 -1.51
N GLN A 153 -9.64 19.64 -2.18
CA GLN A 153 -11.00 19.10 -2.26
C GLN A 153 -11.03 17.76 -3.01
N LEU A 154 -10.16 17.58 -4.01
CA LEU A 154 -10.02 16.34 -4.76
C LEU A 154 -9.73 15.15 -3.83
N GLY A 155 -8.80 15.31 -2.88
CA GLY A 155 -8.50 14.29 -1.88
C GLY A 155 -9.56 14.13 -0.78
N GLN A 156 -10.51 15.05 -0.66
CA GLN A 156 -11.66 14.92 0.25
C GLN A 156 -12.80 14.11 -0.39
N VAL A 157 -12.99 14.24 -1.71
CA VAL A 157 -14.10 13.63 -2.45
C VAL A 157 -13.73 12.36 -3.21
N TYR A 158 -12.46 12.14 -3.53
CA TYR A 158 -11.97 10.92 -4.18
C TYR A 158 -10.90 10.23 -3.34
N ASP A 159 -10.81 8.92 -3.54
CA ASP A 159 -9.66 8.10 -3.19
C ASP A 159 -8.92 7.72 -4.49
N VAL A 160 -7.58 7.72 -4.45
CA VAL A 160 -6.74 7.16 -5.53
C VAL A 160 -6.30 5.76 -5.16
N PHE A 161 -6.37 4.86 -6.13
CA PHE A 161 -5.96 3.47 -6.03
C PHE A 161 -4.93 3.21 -7.12
N TYR A 162 -3.86 2.49 -6.80
CA TYR A 162 -2.86 2.10 -7.80
C TYR A 162 -2.22 0.77 -7.45
N ARG A 163 -1.81 0.02 -8.47
CA ARG A 163 -0.96 -1.16 -8.33
C ARG A 163 0.12 -1.16 -9.38
N VAL A 164 1.20 -1.86 -9.10
CA VAL A 164 2.32 -2.02 -10.03
C VAL A 164 2.52 -3.48 -10.38
N HIS A 165 3.02 -3.73 -11.58
CA HIS A 165 3.63 -5.01 -11.94
C HIS A 165 5.12 -4.91 -11.65
N ALA A 166 5.63 -5.74 -10.74
CA ALA A 166 7.04 -5.78 -10.37
C ALA A 166 7.68 -7.08 -10.88
N GLN A 167 8.94 -6.99 -11.30
CA GLN A 167 9.72 -8.15 -11.73
C GLN A 167 9.72 -9.24 -10.64
N GLU A 168 9.60 -10.51 -11.04
CA GLU A 168 9.45 -11.71 -10.18
C GLU A 168 8.17 -11.75 -9.30
N PHE A 169 7.52 -10.61 -9.07
CA PHE A 169 6.31 -10.51 -8.25
C PHE A 169 5.02 -10.41 -9.07
N GLY A 170 5.09 -10.11 -10.37
CA GLY A 170 3.89 -9.91 -11.17
C GLY A 170 3.09 -8.68 -10.72
N TRP A 171 1.78 -8.69 -10.98
CA TRP A 171 0.87 -7.66 -10.45
C TRP A 171 0.77 -7.76 -8.93
N MET A 172 1.20 -6.69 -8.26
CA MET A 172 0.99 -6.51 -6.84
C MET A 172 -0.44 -6.05 -6.55
N GLY A 173 -0.80 -6.07 -5.28
CA GLY A 173 -2.06 -5.57 -4.79
C GLY A 173 -2.25 -4.08 -5.10
N TRP A 174 -3.51 -3.67 -5.23
CA TRP A 174 -3.88 -2.27 -5.17
C TRP A 174 -3.44 -1.64 -3.83
N GLU A 175 -3.07 -0.37 -3.89
CA GLU A 175 -2.71 0.44 -2.75
C GLU A 175 -3.56 1.70 -2.73
N LYS A 176 -3.88 2.15 -1.51
CA LYS A 176 -4.55 3.41 -1.25
C LYS A 176 -3.57 4.57 -1.32
N GLY A 177 -4.04 5.70 -1.83
CA GLY A 177 -3.35 6.98 -1.80
C GLY A 177 -2.52 7.19 -0.53
N GLY A 178 -1.24 7.47 -0.71
CA GLY A 178 -0.25 7.66 0.35
C GLY A 178 0.50 6.40 0.77
N ILE A 179 0.16 5.19 0.28
CA ILE A 179 0.87 3.95 0.63
C ILE A 179 1.82 3.55 -0.51
N PRO A 180 3.13 3.42 -0.27
CA PRO A 180 4.04 3.04 -1.35
C PRO A 180 3.71 1.66 -1.99
N SER A 181 3.83 1.54 -3.32
CA SER A 181 3.61 0.30 -4.10
C SER A 181 4.82 -0.05 -4.97
N GLY A 182 5.35 -1.27 -4.88
CA GLY A 182 6.63 -1.68 -5.47
C GLY A 182 7.57 -2.40 -4.50
N THR A 183 8.87 -2.39 -4.83
CA THR A 183 9.87 -3.31 -4.25
C THR A 183 11.21 -2.64 -3.90
N SER A 184 11.21 -1.42 -3.36
CA SER A 184 12.44 -0.61 -3.17
C SER A 184 13.55 -1.33 -2.41
N LYS A 185 13.26 -2.13 -1.38
CA LYS A 185 14.27 -2.92 -0.64
C LYS A 185 14.84 -4.11 -1.40
N TYR A 186 14.18 -4.56 -2.47
CA TYR A 186 14.58 -5.73 -3.24
C TYR A 186 15.17 -5.39 -4.60
N SER A 187 15.21 -4.10 -4.97
CA SER A 187 15.80 -3.64 -6.22
C SER A 187 15.13 -4.21 -7.48
N TYR A 188 13.90 -4.71 -7.41
CA TYR A 188 13.19 -5.21 -8.59
C TYR A 188 12.56 -4.06 -9.38
N ARG A 189 12.62 -4.16 -10.72
CA ARG A 189 12.04 -3.15 -11.61
C ARG A 189 10.52 -3.21 -11.58
N LEU A 190 9.89 -2.05 -11.67
CA LEU A 190 8.50 -1.95 -12.12
C LEU A 190 8.46 -2.12 -13.64
N GLU A 191 7.44 -2.81 -14.13
CA GLU A 191 7.23 -3.06 -15.57
C GLU A 191 5.92 -2.43 -16.07
N ALA A 192 4.90 -2.35 -15.22
CA ALA A 192 3.63 -1.70 -15.54
C ALA A 192 2.95 -1.10 -14.30
N ILE A 193 1.97 -0.23 -14.52
CA ILE A 193 1.15 0.39 -13.49
C ILE A 193 -0.31 0.51 -13.95
N GLU A 194 -1.22 0.41 -13.00
CA GLU A 194 -2.61 0.85 -13.14
C GLU A 194 -2.94 1.84 -12.04
N VAL A 195 -3.74 2.86 -12.38
CA VAL A 195 -4.21 3.90 -11.47
C VAL A 195 -5.67 4.18 -11.74
N LYS A 196 -6.48 4.33 -10.68
CA LYS A 196 -7.88 4.75 -10.79
C LYS A 196 -8.27 5.72 -9.68
N LEU A 197 -9.13 6.66 -10.03
CA LEU A 197 -9.86 7.49 -9.08
C LEU A 197 -11.21 6.87 -8.79
N VAL A 198 -11.60 6.86 -7.52
CA VAL A 198 -12.89 6.35 -7.08
C VAL A 198 -13.54 7.37 -6.14
N PRO A 199 -14.79 7.81 -6.37
CA PRO A 199 -15.48 8.69 -5.44
C PRO A 199 -15.55 8.06 -4.04
N LYS A 200 -15.26 8.85 -3.01
CA LYS A 200 -15.48 8.38 -1.64
C LYS A 200 -16.97 8.12 -1.46
N LYS A 201 -17.31 7.01 -0.80
CA LYS A 201 -18.68 6.50 -0.59
C LYS A 201 -19.34 5.80 -1.78
N SER A 202 -18.68 5.64 -2.94
CA SER A 202 -19.24 4.87 -4.07
C SER A 202 -18.90 3.37 -4.06
N TYR A 203 -17.99 2.93 -3.20
CA TYR A 203 -17.68 1.51 -3.00
C TYR A 203 -18.56 0.93 -1.88
N THR A 204 -19.82 0.61 -2.20
CA THR A 204 -20.76 -0.11 -1.30
C THR A 204 -20.67 -1.63 -1.41
N ARG A 205 -20.08 -2.14 -2.50
CA ARG A 205 -19.74 -3.55 -2.69
C ARG A 205 -18.35 -3.60 -3.33
N ILE A 206 -17.35 -4.00 -2.55
CA ILE A 206 -16.07 -4.43 -3.11
C ILE A 206 -16.39 -5.65 -3.96
N ASP A 207 -16.13 -5.59 -5.27
CA ASP A 207 -16.24 -6.76 -6.13
C ASP A 207 -15.09 -7.71 -5.79
N TYR A 208 -15.42 -8.81 -5.10
CA TYR A 208 -14.46 -9.77 -4.57
C TYR A 208 -13.85 -10.68 -5.64
N MET A 209 -14.33 -10.64 -6.89
CA MET A 209 -13.82 -11.46 -8.00
C MET A 209 -12.74 -10.73 -8.83
N GLY A 210 -12.69 -9.40 -8.77
CA GLY A 210 -11.68 -8.60 -9.47
C GLY A 210 -10.51 -8.21 -8.58
N LYS A 211 -9.52 -9.10 -8.38
CA LYS A 211 -8.19 -8.87 -7.74
C LYS A 211 -8.01 -7.47 -7.09
N MET A 212 -8.58 -7.25 -5.91
CA MET A 212 -8.47 -6.01 -5.13
C MET A 212 -7.53 -6.20 -3.93
N SER A 213 -6.54 -5.35 -3.77
CA SER A 213 -6.06 -5.01 -2.42
C SER A 213 -6.52 -3.59 -2.12
N TYR A 214 -7.56 -3.46 -1.32
CA TYR A 214 -7.83 -2.18 -0.68
C TYR A 214 -8.24 -2.48 0.74
N ARG A 215 -7.25 -3.01 1.49
CA ARG A 215 -7.33 -3.41 2.91
C ARG A 215 -8.74 -3.82 3.34
N ASP A 216 -9.18 -4.89 2.70
CA ASP A 216 -10.29 -5.76 3.05
C ASP A 216 -11.12 -5.34 4.29
N ASN A 217 -12.31 -4.78 4.07
CA ASN A 217 -13.29 -4.48 5.12
C ASN A 217 -13.92 -5.75 5.73
N ARG A 218 -13.44 -6.95 5.39
CA ARG A 218 -13.87 -8.21 6.03
C ARG A 218 -13.59 -8.15 7.52
N THR A 219 -14.62 -8.44 8.32
CA THR A 219 -14.47 -8.69 9.75
C THR A 219 -13.89 -10.08 9.94
N PHE A 220 -12.83 -10.21 10.74
CA PHE A 220 -12.27 -11.50 11.10
C PHE A 220 -12.82 -11.98 12.44
N THR A 221 -12.88 -13.29 12.61
CA THR A 221 -13.19 -13.89 13.91
C THR A 221 -12.20 -13.37 14.95
N GLY A 222 -12.71 -12.71 15.99
CA GLY A 222 -11.91 -12.12 17.06
C GLY A 222 -11.32 -10.75 16.75
N GLU A 223 -11.63 -10.14 15.61
CA GLU A 223 -11.36 -8.71 15.37
C GLU A 223 -12.18 -7.85 16.34
N ILE A 224 -11.54 -6.86 16.95
CA ILE A 224 -12.14 -5.92 17.89
C ILE A 224 -11.91 -4.48 17.45
N ASN A 225 -12.84 -3.62 17.87
CA ASN A 225 -12.76 -2.19 17.61
C ASN A 225 -11.67 -1.56 18.50
N TYR A 226 -10.71 -0.88 17.90
CA TYR A 226 -9.60 -0.28 18.65
C TYR A 226 -10.06 0.84 19.59
N GLN A 227 -11.09 1.61 19.20
CA GLN A 227 -11.66 2.65 20.05
C GLN A 227 -12.33 2.05 21.29
N SER A 228 -12.93 0.85 21.20
CA SER A 228 -13.60 0.24 22.37
C SER A 228 -12.64 -0.21 23.46
N VAL A 229 -11.35 -0.36 23.14
CA VAL A 229 -10.29 -0.70 24.10
C VAL A 229 -9.30 0.44 24.33
N GLY A 230 -9.61 1.64 23.83
CA GLY A 230 -8.81 2.85 24.03
C GLY A 230 -7.48 2.89 23.27
N VAL A 231 -7.26 2.00 22.30
CA VAL A 231 -6.01 1.93 21.53
C VAL A 231 -5.99 3.03 20.47
N PRO A 232 -4.93 3.87 20.37
CA PRO A 232 -4.82 4.87 19.32
C PRO A 232 -4.66 4.25 17.93
N LYS A 233 -5.33 4.81 16.91
CA LYS A 233 -5.21 4.36 15.51
C LYS A 233 -3.76 4.39 14.99
N SER A 234 -2.92 5.28 15.52
CA SER A 234 -1.50 5.37 15.16
C SER A 234 -0.71 4.11 15.49
N MET A 235 -1.15 3.29 16.45
CA MET A 235 -0.51 2.01 16.82
C MET A 235 -0.88 0.85 15.89
N LEU A 236 -1.80 1.07 14.94
CA LEU A 236 -2.27 0.08 13.98
C LEU A 236 -1.71 0.35 12.57
N SER A 237 -0.45 0.80 12.51
CA SER A 237 0.25 1.14 11.26
C SER A 237 0.35 -0.09 10.36
N ASN A 238 0.04 0.09 9.07
CA ASN A 238 -0.03 -0.98 8.04
C ASN A 238 -1.03 -2.12 8.29
N SER A 239 -1.56 -2.21 9.51
CA SER A 239 -2.34 -3.31 10.03
C SER A 239 -3.50 -2.75 10.80
N LEU A 240 -4.53 -2.37 10.05
CA LEU A 240 -5.70 -1.66 10.55
C LEU A 240 -6.63 -2.54 11.42
N LYS A 241 -6.14 -3.67 11.93
CA LYS A 241 -6.93 -4.67 12.63
C LYS A 241 -6.31 -4.99 13.98
N LEU A 242 -7.17 -5.04 14.99
CA LEU A 242 -6.85 -5.42 16.35
C LEU A 242 -7.65 -6.67 16.68
N PHE A 243 -7.03 -7.62 17.36
CA PHE A 243 -7.63 -8.92 17.67
C PHE A 243 -7.63 -9.16 19.17
N LYS A 244 -8.69 -9.80 19.67
CA LYS A 244 -8.86 -10.09 21.10
C LYS A 244 -7.89 -11.15 21.63
N ASP A 245 -7.39 -12.03 20.76
CA ASP A 245 -6.58 -13.18 21.15
C ASP A 245 -5.54 -13.57 20.08
N ALA A 246 -4.53 -14.32 20.54
CA ALA A 246 -3.41 -14.78 19.71
C ALA A 246 -3.83 -15.74 18.59
N LYS A 247 -4.89 -16.55 18.82
CA LYS A 247 -5.39 -17.50 17.82
C LYS A 247 -5.97 -16.78 16.62
N SER A 248 -6.77 -15.76 16.86
CA SER A 248 -7.40 -14.93 15.84
C SER A 248 -6.40 -14.15 15.00
N ILE A 249 -5.37 -13.55 15.62
CA ILE A 249 -4.34 -12.83 14.85
C ILE A 249 -3.48 -13.80 14.02
N ASN A 250 -3.15 -14.99 14.53
CA ASN A 250 -2.37 -15.98 13.76
C ASN A 250 -3.14 -16.47 12.53
N ALA A 251 -4.45 -16.73 12.66
CA ALA A 251 -5.29 -17.09 11.52
C ALA A 251 -5.36 -15.97 10.46
N TYR A 252 -5.40 -14.71 10.90
CA TYR A 252 -5.32 -13.56 10.00
C TYR A 252 -3.97 -13.50 9.28
N ILE A 253 -2.86 -13.67 10.00
CA ILE A 253 -1.50 -13.66 9.44
C ILE A 253 -1.32 -14.74 8.38
N GLU A 254 -1.67 -15.99 8.67
CA GLU A 254 -1.52 -17.09 7.71
C GLU A 254 -2.26 -16.81 6.41
N ARG A 255 -3.44 -16.18 6.50
CA ARG A 255 -4.23 -15.81 5.33
C ARG A 255 -3.55 -14.71 4.51
N GLU A 256 -3.06 -13.67 5.17
CA GLU A 256 -2.42 -12.53 4.51
C GLU A 256 -1.07 -12.93 3.87
N LEU A 257 -0.28 -13.78 4.53
CA LEU A 257 0.97 -14.30 3.98
C LEU A 257 0.75 -15.21 2.75
N LYS A 258 -0.41 -15.88 2.67
CA LYS A 258 -0.81 -16.71 1.52
C LYS A 258 -1.56 -15.94 0.43
N ASP A 259 -1.85 -14.64 0.63
CA ASP A 259 -2.58 -13.85 -0.37
C ASP A 259 -1.66 -13.55 -1.56
N VAL A 260 -1.91 -14.26 -2.67
CA VAL A 260 -1.19 -14.10 -3.94
C VAL A 260 -1.26 -12.68 -4.51
N ASN A 261 -2.26 -11.90 -4.12
CA ASN A 261 -2.40 -10.50 -4.53
C ASN A 261 -1.67 -9.56 -3.58
N ARG A 262 -1.52 -9.93 -2.30
CA ARG A 262 -0.93 -9.05 -1.29
C ARG A 262 0.55 -9.33 -1.03
N LYS A 263 1.08 -10.49 -1.41
CA LYS A 263 2.52 -10.86 -1.42
C LYS A 263 3.33 -10.27 -0.25
N ALA A 264 2.78 -10.33 0.96
CA ALA A 264 3.52 -10.02 2.17
C ALA A 264 4.66 -11.03 2.30
N ILE A 265 5.86 -10.54 2.60
CA ILE A 265 7.10 -11.32 2.66
C ILE A 265 7.47 -11.68 4.10
N ALA A 266 6.99 -10.88 5.05
CA ALA A 266 7.10 -11.16 6.47
C ALA A 266 5.99 -10.48 7.26
N CYS A 267 5.82 -10.86 8.53
CA CYS A 267 5.05 -10.09 9.49
C CYS A 267 5.68 -10.13 10.89
N GLN A 268 5.47 -9.08 11.67
CA GLN A 268 5.75 -9.04 13.10
C GLN A 268 4.44 -8.86 13.86
N THR A 269 4.13 -9.79 14.74
CA THR A 269 2.99 -9.68 15.65
C THR A 269 3.37 -8.86 16.88
N TYR A 270 2.45 -8.05 17.37
CA TYR A 270 2.59 -7.25 18.58
C TYR A 270 1.40 -7.51 19.51
N VAL A 271 1.69 -7.59 20.81
CA VAL A 271 0.68 -7.49 21.86
C VAL A 271 0.54 -6.03 22.27
N ILE A 272 -0.69 -5.56 22.40
CA ILE A 272 -1.02 -4.23 22.92
C ILE A 272 -1.43 -4.37 24.38
N LYS A 273 -0.77 -3.62 25.25
CA LYS A 273 -1.02 -3.61 26.69
C LYS A 273 -1.51 -2.25 27.16
N LYS A 274 -2.35 -2.27 28.19
CA LYS A 274 -2.72 -1.12 29.00
C LYS A 274 -2.34 -1.46 30.45
N GLY A 275 -1.27 -0.85 30.94
CA GLY A 275 -0.61 -1.32 32.17
C GLY A 275 -0.13 -2.77 32.02
N LEU A 276 -0.51 -3.65 32.95
CA LEU A 276 -0.19 -5.08 32.90
C LEU A 276 -1.21 -5.92 32.10
N THR A 277 -2.30 -5.30 31.64
CA THR A 277 -3.40 -6.00 30.98
C THR A 277 -3.21 -6.01 29.47
N THR A 278 -3.27 -7.19 28.85
CA THR A 278 -3.37 -7.31 27.39
C THR A 278 -4.74 -6.83 26.91
N VAL A 279 -4.74 -5.84 26.02
CA VAL A 279 -5.97 -5.27 25.43
C VAL A 279 -6.16 -5.64 23.95
N GLY A 280 -5.18 -6.30 23.34
CA GLY A 280 -5.34 -6.93 22.03
C GLY A 280 -4.01 -7.32 21.38
N TYR A 281 -4.11 -7.82 20.16
CA TYR A 281 -3.00 -8.23 19.31
C TYR A 281 -3.14 -7.60 17.94
N THR A 282 -2.05 -7.14 17.35
CA THR A 282 -1.99 -6.67 15.96
C THR A 282 -0.76 -7.24 15.29
N ALA A 283 -0.66 -7.20 13.97
CA ALA A 283 0.52 -7.70 13.28
C ALA A 283 0.90 -6.80 12.13
N GLU A 284 2.10 -6.24 12.13
CA GLU A 284 2.65 -5.44 11.04
C GLU A 284 3.13 -6.34 9.91
N PHE A 285 2.57 -6.18 8.72
CA PHE A 285 3.03 -6.91 7.54
C PHE A 285 4.11 -6.12 6.82
N TYR A 286 5.21 -6.82 6.54
CA TYR A 286 6.26 -6.35 5.65
C TYR A 286 5.91 -6.84 4.25
N PHE A 287 5.65 -5.88 3.38
CA PHE A 287 5.62 -6.07 1.94
C PHE A 287 7.05 -5.85 1.43
N PRO A 288 7.40 -6.30 0.20
CA PRO A 288 8.76 -6.14 -0.35
C PRO A 288 9.19 -4.68 -0.58
N TYR A 289 8.53 -3.73 0.08
CA TYR A 289 8.81 -2.31 0.04
C TYR A 289 10.07 -1.92 0.81
#